data_AF-A0A928ZM45-F1
#
_entry.id   AF-A0A928ZM45-F1
#
_cell.length_a   1.000
_cell.length_b   1.000
_cell.length_c   1.000
_cell.angle_alpha   90.00
_cell.angle_beta   90.00
_cell.angle_gamma   90.00
#
_symmetry.space_group_name_H-M   'P 1'
#
loop_
_entity.id
_entity.type
_entity.pdbx_description
1 polymer ?
#
loop_
_entity_poly.entity_id
_entity_poly.type
_entity_poly.pdbx_seq_one_letter_code
_entity_poly.pdbx_strand_id
1 'polypeptide(L)'
;MKRRNLLWYSLIFIAGCTTRLNPSNNSTNKLVKATPEKLKLAVTDVSGLENLQRDYGAFRTALEEVLSIPVEFFPVENRTGAAPALQSGQVDIVFAGPSEYVILNSRAKAIPLVAIERSNYHSIIVGRADKKIGSPRLNMLN
;
A
#
# COMPACT_ATOMS: atom_id res chain seq x y z
N MET A 1 -11.70 55.70 -25.78
CA MET A 1 -10.95 54.56 -25.18
C MET A 1 -10.58 54.94 -23.75
N LYS A 2 -11.20 54.29 -22.75
CA LYS A 2 -11.18 54.70 -21.33
C LYS A 2 -10.28 53.74 -20.53
N ARG A 3 -9.05 54.16 -20.21
CA ARG A 3 -8.13 53.44 -19.32
C ARG A 3 -8.61 53.65 -17.88
N ARG A 4 -8.82 52.56 -17.13
CA ARG A 4 -9.26 52.60 -15.71
C ARG A 4 -8.20 51.95 -14.82
N ASN A 5 -7.42 52.83 -14.21
CA ASN A 5 -6.74 52.80 -12.91
C ASN A 5 -6.60 51.47 -12.18
N LEU A 6 -5.37 50.97 -12.27
CA LEU A 6 -4.57 50.35 -11.21
C LEU A 6 -4.44 51.34 -10.02
N LEU A 7 -4.26 50.82 -8.80
CA LEU A 7 -3.92 51.52 -7.53
C LEU A 7 -5.09 52.16 -6.78
N TRP A 8 -5.71 51.43 -5.85
CA TRP A 8 -6.26 52.08 -4.64
C TRP A 8 -6.40 51.21 -3.38
N TYR A 9 -6.51 49.88 -3.43
CA TYR A 9 -6.77 49.11 -2.19
C TYR A 9 -5.57 48.30 -1.69
N SER A 10 -4.45 49.00 -1.49
CA SER A 10 -3.38 48.58 -0.59
C SER A 10 -3.41 49.52 0.60
N LEU A 11 -4.09 49.12 1.69
CA LEU A 11 -3.79 49.47 3.07
C LEU A 11 -4.87 48.87 3.99
N ILE A 12 -4.41 48.34 5.13
CA ILE A 12 -5.17 47.83 6.29
C ILE A 12 -5.46 46.32 6.24
N PHE A 13 -4.49 45.54 6.76
CA PHE A 13 -4.72 44.53 7.81
C PHE A 13 -3.36 44.17 8.44
N ILE A 14 -2.87 45.01 9.36
CA ILE A 14 -1.85 44.60 10.33
C ILE A 14 -2.63 44.23 11.60
N ALA A 15 -2.97 42.95 11.72
CA ALA A 15 -3.39 42.35 12.99
C ALA A 15 -2.22 41.49 13.47
N GLY A 16 -1.60 41.91 14.58
CA GLY A 16 -0.46 41.24 15.17
C GLY A 16 -0.82 39.89 15.79
N CYS A 17 0.01 38.88 15.53
CA CYS A 17 0.16 37.76 16.44
C CYS A 17 1.54 37.88 17.10
N THR A 18 1.55 38.14 18.41
CA THR A 18 2.76 38.01 19.22
C THR A 18 3.06 36.52 19.39
N THR A 19 4.04 35.98 18.67
CA THR A 19 4.55 34.64 18.96
C THR A 19 5.44 34.70 20.19
N ARG A 20 5.02 34.04 21.29
CA ARG A 20 5.89 33.77 22.43
C ARG A 20 7.06 32.91 21.96
N LEU A 21 8.28 33.37 22.19
CA LEU A 21 9.48 32.54 22.11
C LEU A 21 9.47 31.60 23.32
N ASN A 22 9.21 30.31 23.09
CA ASN A 22 9.44 29.28 24.09
C ASN A 22 10.95 28.95 24.06
N PRO A 23 11.67 28.96 25.19
CA PRO A 23 13.09 28.71 25.19
C PRO A 23 13.39 27.24 24.89
N SER A 24 14.25 27.04 23.91
CA SER A 24 15.24 25.96 23.80
C SER A 24 14.85 24.59 24.36
N ASN A 25 14.22 23.78 23.51
CA ASN A 25 14.46 22.34 23.56
C ASN A 25 15.25 22.02 22.30
N ASN A 26 16.51 21.61 22.50
CA ASN A 26 17.44 21.24 21.46
C ASN A 26 16.75 20.37 20.39
N SER A 27 16.64 20.90 19.17
CA SER A 27 16.40 20.12 17.96
C SER A 27 17.62 19.26 17.67
N THR A 28 17.88 18.29 18.55
CA THR A 28 18.61 17.09 18.21
C THR A 28 17.75 16.35 17.20
N ASN A 29 18.19 16.40 15.95
CA ASN A 29 17.81 15.48 14.88
C ASN A 29 17.63 14.07 15.43
N LYS A 30 16.38 13.69 15.64
CA LYS A 30 16.01 12.29 15.75
C LYS A 30 14.62 12.18 15.16
N LEU A 31 14.60 12.00 13.84
CA LEU A 31 13.54 11.22 13.20
C LEU A 31 13.62 9.80 13.80
N VAL A 32 13.24 9.65 15.07
CA VAL A 32 12.84 8.36 15.60
C VAL A 32 11.54 8.10 14.87
N LYS A 33 11.62 7.38 13.76
CA LYS A 33 10.44 6.73 13.20
C LYS A 33 9.93 5.85 14.33
N ALA A 34 8.87 6.31 15.00
CA ALA A 34 8.26 5.54 16.06
C ALA A 34 7.85 4.19 15.46
N THR A 35 8.29 3.11 16.09
CA THR A 35 7.80 1.78 15.75
C THR A 35 6.28 1.81 15.91
N PRO A 36 5.51 1.42 14.89
CA PRO A 36 4.06 1.47 14.98
C PRO A 36 3.59 0.55 16.12
N GLU A 37 2.59 0.98 16.89
CA GLU A 37 2.01 0.20 17.97
C GLU A 37 1.38 -1.11 17.48
N LYS A 38 0.94 -1.11 16.21
CA LYS A 38 0.43 -2.27 15.50
C LYS A 38 0.56 -2.09 13.99
N LEU A 39 0.55 -3.19 13.27
CA LEU A 39 0.52 -3.24 11.81
C LEU A 39 -0.78 -3.87 11.34
N LYS A 40 -1.31 -3.37 10.22
CA LYS A 40 -2.45 -3.95 9.54
C LYS A 40 -1.99 -4.67 8.29
N LEU A 41 -2.36 -5.95 8.19
CA LEU A 41 -2.02 -6.84 7.09
C LEU A 41 -3.27 -7.17 6.27
N ALA A 42 -3.25 -6.84 4.98
CA ALA A 42 -4.21 -7.36 4.00
C ALA A 42 -3.60 -8.51 3.19
N VAL A 43 -4.45 -9.46 2.79
CA VAL A 43 -4.10 -10.48 1.79
C VAL A 43 -5.08 -10.37 0.64
N THR A 44 -4.60 -10.14 -0.57
CA THR A 44 -5.48 -9.72 -1.69
C THR A 44 -6.37 -10.82 -2.25
N ASP A 45 -6.03 -12.08 -2.02
CA ASP A 45 -6.74 -13.24 -2.59
C ASP A 45 -7.81 -13.83 -1.65
N VAL A 46 -7.92 -13.33 -0.41
CA VAL A 46 -8.88 -13.80 0.59
C VAL A 46 -9.75 -12.65 1.09
N SER A 47 -11.07 -12.85 1.01
CA SER A 47 -12.06 -11.94 1.56
C SER A 47 -12.68 -12.49 2.85
N GLY A 48 -13.04 -11.56 3.74
CA GLY A 48 -13.65 -11.88 5.03
C GLY A 48 -12.64 -12.29 6.10
N LEU A 49 -12.90 -11.84 7.33
CA LEU A 49 -11.98 -12.03 8.46
C LEU A 49 -11.85 -13.51 8.86
N GLU A 50 -12.93 -14.28 8.78
CA GLU A 50 -12.92 -15.70 9.12
C GLU A 50 -12.00 -16.51 8.20
N ASN A 51 -12.08 -16.29 6.88
CA ASN A 51 -11.20 -16.95 5.92
C ASN A 51 -9.75 -16.50 6.09
N LEU A 52 -9.51 -15.21 6.35
CA LEU A 52 -8.15 -14.71 6.64
C LEU A 52 -7.56 -15.40 7.88
N GLN A 53 -8.34 -15.53 8.94
CA GLN A 53 -7.90 -16.22 10.14
C GLN A 53 -7.62 -17.70 9.88
N ARG A 54 -8.49 -18.38 9.13
CA ARG A 54 -8.34 -19.80 8.77
C ARG A 54 -7.08 -20.05 7.94
N ASP A 55 -6.85 -19.24 6.91
CA ASP A 55 -5.83 -19.52 5.88
C ASP A 55 -4.47 -18.89 6.23
N TYR A 56 -4.47 -17.75 6.92
CA TYR A 56 -3.26 -16.97 7.20
C TYR A 56 -3.01 -16.69 8.69
N GLY A 57 -3.85 -17.20 9.61
CA GLY A 57 -3.70 -16.94 11.05
C GLY A 57 -2.31 -17.32 11.59
N ALA A 58 -1.80 -18.49 11.20
CA ALA A 58 -0.46 -18.93 11.60
C ALA A 58 0.65 -18.02 11.04
N PHE A 59 0.50 -17.53 9.80
CA PHE A 59 1.45 -16.59 9.20
C PHE A 59 1.45 -15.25 9.93
N ARG A 60 0.27 -14.72 10.29
CA ARG A 60 0.14 -13.49 11.09
C ARG A 60 0.85 -13.62 12.43
N THR A 61 0.63 -14.71 13.16
CA THR A 61 1.30 -14.96 14.44
C THR A 61 2.81 -15.02 14.29
N ALA A 62 3.33 -15.76 13.31
CA ALA A 62 4.77 -15.83 13.06
C ALA A 62 5.35 -14.46 12.69
N LEU A 63 4.62 -13.64 11.91
CA LEU A 63 5.03 -12.29 11.56
C LEU A 63 5.10 -11.38 12.79
N GLU A 64 4.12 -11.47 13.71
CA GLU A 64 4.13 -10.73 14.97
C GLU A 64 5.34 -11.07 15.83
N GLU A 65 5.64 -12.36 15.98
CA GLU A 65 6.77 -12.84 16.78
C GLU A 65 8.10 -12.31 16.22
N VAL A 66 8.29 -12.40 14.89
CA VAL A 66 9.51 -11.93 14.22
C VAL A 66 9.65 -10.41 14.31
N LEU A 67 8.56 -9.66 14.13
CA LEU A 67 8.60 -8.20 14.18
C LEU A 67 8.58 -7.63 15.59
N SER A 68 8.15 -8.43 16.59
CA SER A 68 7.80 -7.95 17.93
C SER A 68 6.81 -6.78 17.91
N ILE A 69 5.87 -6.79 16.96
CA ILE A 69 4.81 -5.79 16.75
C ILE A 69 3.50 -6.54 16.52
N PRO A 70 2.39 -6.16 17.20
CA PRO A 70 1.07 -6.73 16.92
C PRO A 70 0.65 -6.54 15.45
N VAL A 71 0.04 -7.56 14.87
CA VAL A 71 -0.43 -7.56 13.48
C VAL A 71 -1.91 -7.92 13.48
N GLU A 72 -2.74 -7.02 12.95
CA GLU A 72 -4.16 -7.24 12.76
C GLU A 72 -4.47 -7.48 11.28
N PHE A 73 -5.43 -8.37 11.00
CA PHE A 73 -5.93 -8.51 9.64
C PHE A 73 -6.77 -7.30 9.24
N PHE A 74 -6.56 -6.85 8.01
CA PHE A 74 -7.38 -5.87 7.32
C PHE A 74 -8.05 -6.53 6.12
N PRO A 75 -9.35 -6.85 6.19
CA PRO A 75 -10.04 -7.49 5.07
C PRO A 75 -10.19 -6.52 3.90
N VAL A 76 -10.06 -7.04 2.69
CA VAL A 76 -10.38 -6.32 1.45
C VAL A 76 -11.45 -7.08 0.68
N GLU A 77 -12.38 -6.34 0.06
CA GLU A 77 -13.51 -6.93 -0.65
C GLU A 77 -13.08 -7.69 -1.92
N ASN A 78 -11.97 -7.30 -2.53
CA ASN A 78 -11.45 -7.89 -3.76
C ASN A 78 -9.95 -7.63 -3.93
N ARG A 79 -9.36 -8.27 -4.97
CA ARG A 79 -7.93 -8.23 -5.29
C ARG A 79 -7.35 -6.83 -5.53
N THR A 80 -8.17 -5.86 -5.90
CA THR A 80 -7.72 -4.48 -6.15
C THR A 80 -8.01 -3.52 -4.98
N GLY A 81 -8.81 -3.96 -4.00
CA GLY A 81 -9.24 -3.16 -2.85
C GLY A 81 -8.11 -2.75 -1.92
N ALA A 82 -6.99 -3.47 -1.92
CA ALA A 82 -5.83 -3.11 -1.11
C ALA A 82 -5.12 -1.84 -1.57
N ALA A 83 -5.20 -1.47 -2.86
CA ALA A 83 -4.53 -0.28 -3.38
C ALA A 83 -5.03 1.04 -2.77
N PRO A 84 -6.35 1.35 -2.77
CA PRO A 84 -6.85 2.54 -2.10
C PRO A 84 -6.66 2.51 -0.58
N ALA A 85 -6.75 1.32 0.05
CA ALA A 85 -6.49 1.17 1.49
C ALA A 85 -5.04 1.52 1.84
N LEU A 86 -4.07 1.03 1.05
CA LEU A 86 -2.66 1.31 1.26
C LEU A 86 -2.34 2.78 0.97
N GLN A 87 -2.91 3.35 -0.10
CA GLN A 87 -2.75 4.76 -0.45
C GLN A 87 -3.25 5.71 0.64
N SER A 88 -4.32 5.33 1.34
CA SER A 88 -4.91 6.12 2.43
C SER A 88 -4.33 5.79 3.81
N GLY A 89 -3.35 4.88 3.91
CA GLY A 89 -2.76 4.47 5.19
C GLY A 89 -3.70 3.66 6.08
N GLN A 90 -4.76 3.08 5.52
CA GLN A 90 -5.67 2.22 6.28
C GLN A 90 -5.11 0.81 6.51
N VAL A 91 -4.18 0.38 5.65
CA VAL A 91 -3.40 -0.86 5.78
C VAL A 91 -1.92 -0.53 5.62
N ASP A 92 -1.06 -1.26 6.32
CA ASP A 92 0.39 -1.00 6.36
C ASP A 92 1.17 -1.95 5.44
N ILE A 93 0.76 -3.22 5.41
CA ILE A 93 1.41 -4.29 4.67
C ILE A 93 0.36 -5.06 3.87
N VAL A 94 0.69 -5.41 2.64
CA VAL A 94 -0.18 -6.19 1.75
C VAL A 94 0.58 -7.39 1.24
N PHE A 95 0.06 -8.60 1.50
CA PHE A 95 0.49 -9.80 0.82
C PHE A 95 -0.29 -9.95 -0.48
N ALA A 96 0.41 -9.75 -1.60
CA ALA A 96 -0.16 -9.67 -2.93
C ALA A 96 0.58 -10.56 -3.93
N GLY A 97 -0.16 -11.04 -4.94
CA GLY A 97 0.41 -11.68 -6.11
C GLY A 97 1.14 -10.69 -7.03
N PRO A 98 1.92 -11.18 -8.02
CA PRO A 98 2.69 -10.31 -8.91
C PRO A 98 1.81 -9.33 -9.72
N SER A 99 0.64 -9.78 -10.18
CA SER A 99 -0.31 -8.93 -10.91
C SER A 99 -0.87 -7.80 -10.04
N GLU A 100 -1.23 -8.14 -8.80
CA GLU A 100 -1.76 -7.19 -7.82
C GLU A 100 -0.69 -6.17 -7.40
N TYR A 101 0.57 -6.60 -7.28
CA TYR A 101 1.70 -5.69 -6.99
C TYR A 101 1.84 -4.56 -8.03
N VAL A 102 1.62 -4.85 -9.33
CA VAL A 102 1.66 -3.80 -10.37
C VAL A 102 0.66 -2.69 -10.07
N ILE A 103 -0.54 -3.05 -9.59
CA ILE A 103 -1.59 -2.10 -9.22
C ILE A 103 -1.20 -1.34 -7.95
N LEU A 104 -0.73 -2.05 -6.92
CA LEU A 104 -0.28 -1.46 -5.65
C LEU A 104 0.86 -0.45 -5.86
N ASN A 105 1.84 -0.79 -6.68
CA ASN A 105 2.95 0.10 -7.01
C ASN A 105 2.48 1.31 -7.80
N SER A 106 1.65 1.10 -8.84
CA SER A 106 1.15 2.18 -9.68
C SER A 106 0.32 3.20 -8.88
N ARG A 107 -0.60 2.71 -8.04
CA ARG A 107 -1.63 3.53 -7.35
C ARG A 107 -1.22 4.00 -5.95
N ALA A 108 -0.54 3.16 -5.18
CA ALA A 108 -0.18 3.45 -3.79
C ALA A 108 1.34 3.61 -3.58
N LYS A 109 2.14 3.54 -4.65
CA LYS A 109 3.62 3.60 -4.58
C LYS A 109 4.20 2.56 -3.62
N ALA A 110 3.56 1.39 -3.56
CA ALA A 110 4.01 0.28 -2.73
C ALA A 110 5.44 -0.15 -3.13
N ILE A 111 6.25 -0.41 -2.12
CA ILE A 111 7.61 -0.96 -2.28
C ILE A 111 7.58 -2.44 -1.85
N PRO A 112 8.31 -3.33 -2.56
CA PRO A 112 8.39 -4.72 -2.17
C PRO A 112 9.25 -4.86 -0.91
N LEU A 113 8.76 -5.61 0.09
CA LEU A 113 9.48 -5.87 1.34
C LEU A 113 10.13 -7.25 1.34
N VAL A 114 9.33 -8.28 1.02
CA VAL A 114 9.73 -9.68 0.97
C VAL A 114 9.00 -10.34 -0.20
N ALA A 115 9.65 -11.30 -0.85
CA ALA A 115 9.04 -12.14 -1.87
C ALA A 115 9.11 -13.61 -1.45
N ILE A 116 8.03 -14.35 -1.71
CA ILE A 116 8.03 -15.81 -1.56
C ILE A 116 8.35 -16.42 -2.92
N GLU A 117 9.52 -17.04 -3.01
CA GLU A 117 9.91 -17.78 -4.20
C GLU A 117 9.29 -19.19 -4.17
N ARG A 118 8.77 -19.63 -5.32
CA ARG A 118 8.28 -20.98 -5.52
C ARG A 118 8.94 -21.55 -6.76
N SER A 119 9.80 -22.56 -6.56
CA SER A 119 10.38 -23.31 -7.67
C SER A 119 9.28 -23.91 -8.53
N ASN A 120 9.42 -23.82 -9.86
CA ASN A 120 8.47 -24.36 -10.83
C ASN A 120 7.07 -23.70 -10.83
N TYR A 121 6.94 -22.46 -10.35
CA TYR A 121 5.69 -21.69 -10.49
C TYR A 121 5.63 -21.01 -11.86
N HIS A 122 4.71 -21.45 -12.71
CA HIS A 122 4.54 -20.97 -14.08
C HIS A 122 3.07 -20.72 -14.43
N SER A 123 2.83 -19.77 -15.34
CA SER A 123 1.52 -19.59 -15.96
C SER A 123 1.27 -20.71 -16.96
N ILE A 124 0.13 -21.38 -16.84
CA ILE A 124 -0.29 -22.46 -17.75
C ILE A 124 -1.68 -22.17 -18.32
N ILE A 125 -1.93 -22.67 -19.52
CA ILE A 125 -3.27 -22.73 -20.11
C ILE A 125 -3.73 -24.18 -20.02
N VAL A 126 -4.87 -24.43 -19.38
CA VAL A 126 -5.40 -25.79 -19.18
C VAL A 126 -6.60 -26.00 -20.09
N GLY A 127 -6.56 -27.08 -20.88
CA GLY A 127 -7.65 -27.53 -21.74
C GLY A 127 -8.26 -28.85 -21.23
N ARG A 128 -9.49 -29.14 -21.66
CA ARG A 128 -10.09 -30.46 -21.39
C ARG A 128 -9.35 -31.55 -22.15
N ALA A 129 -9.05 -32.65 -21.47
CA ALA A 129 -8.35 -33.79 -22.08
C ALA A 129 -9.13 -34.48 -23.21
N ASP A 130 -10.46 -34.44 -23.18
CA ASP A 130 -11.34 -35.06 -24.20
C ASP A 130 -11.57 -34.17 -25.43
N LYS A 131 -11.02 -32.96 -25.44
CA LYS A 131 -11.08 -32.03 -26.58
C LYS A 131 -9.73 -31.97 -27.26
N LYS A 132 -9.73 -32.11 -28.60
CA LYS A 132 -8.55 -31.83 -29.43
C LYS A 132 -8.31 -30.33 -29.55
N ILE A 133 -7.92 -29.70 -28.45
CA ILE A 133 -7.44 -28.31 -28.45
C ILE A 133 -5.94 -28.38 -28.78
N GLY A 134 -5.55 -27.80 -29.92
CA GLY A 134 -4.14 -27.71 -30.30
C GLY A 134 -3.36 -26.81 -29.35
N SER A 135 -2.06 -27.06 -29.19
CA SER A 135 -1.18 -26.15 -28.49
C SER A 135 -1.05 -24.82 -29.26
N PRO A 136 -0.91 -23.67 -28.57
CA PRO A 136 -0.58 -22.41 -29.24
C PRO A 136 0.72 -22.60 -30.03
N ARG A 137 0.69 -22.36 -31.34
CA ARG A 137 1.91 -22.26 -32.14
C ARG A 137 2.55 -20.91 -31.84
N LEU A 138 3.52 -20.90 -30.93
CA LEU A 138 4.38 -19.76 -30.73
C LEU A 138 5.37 -19.70 -31.91
N ASN A 139 5.03 -18.95 -32.95
CA ASN A 139 6.03 -18.48 -33.89
C ASN A 139 6.86 -17.43 -33.15
N MET A 140 7.94 -17.87 -32.49
CA MET A 140 8.94 -16.93 -31.99
C MET A 140 9.58 -16.28 -33.22
N LEU A 141 9.28 -15.00 -33.43
CA LEU A 141 10.04 -14.15 -34.33
C LEU A 141 11.44 -14.02 -33.70
N ASN A 142 12.41 -14.72 -34.30
CA ASN A 142 13.83 -14.53 -34.04
C ASN A 142 14.29 -13.19 -34.60
#